data_AF-A0A832QSQ8-F1
#
_entry.id   AF-A0A832QSQ8-F1
#
_cell.length_a   1.000
_cell.length_b   1.000
_cell.length_c   1.000
_cell.angle_alpha   90.00
_cell.angle_beta   90.00
_cell.angle_gamma   90.00
#
_symmetry.space_group_name_H-M   'P 1'
#
loop_
_entity.id
_entity.type
_entity.pdbx_description
1 polymer ?
#
loop_
_entity_poly.entity_id
_entity_poly.type
_entity_poly.pdbx_seq_one_letter_code
_entity_poly.pdbx_strand_id
1 'polypeptide(L)'
;MIRIATAECFTHGKIAREIHAFSQGYPLSYKWTINPKNYKLSLIAGLFIPTISGIKKILKFEPLPPTEVIDDIKVYDETADKKMAKKMAMAIKDITGADVGIGTTAGVGRGGIAVISDEIEAIGSSDVYADLRSSPATEIMKRQQSGVEKALKLLEDTLPSII
;
A
#
# COMPACT_ATOMS: atom_id res chain seq x y z
N MET A 1 -0.48 21.10 0.31
CA MET A 1 0.04 20.00 1.16
C MET A 1 -0.72 18.78 0.71
N ILE A 2 -0.03 17.75 0.26
CA ILE A 2 -0.64 16.54 -0.28
C ILE A 2 -0.95 15.63 0.89
N ARG A 3 -2.23 15.34 1.07
CA ARG A 3 -2.79 14.51 2.14
C ARG A 3 -2.87 13.08 1.62
N ILE A 4 -2.27 12.16 2.36
CA ILE A 4 -2.12 10.76 1.95
C ILE A 4 -2.76 9.85 2.99
N ALA A 5 -3.44 8.79 2.55
CA ALA A 5 -3.90 7.72 3.42
C ALA A 5 -3.54 6.35 2.84
N THR A 6 -3.24 5.37 3.72
CA THR A 6 -2.83 4.02 3.30
C THR A 6 -3.73 2.93 3.89
N ALA A 7 -4.01 1.91 3.07
CA ALA A 7 -4.59 0.65 3.47
C ALA A 7 -3.63 -0.48 3.07
N GLU A 8 -2.94 -1.02 4.06
CA GLU A 8 -1.80 -1.91 3.88
C GLU A 8 -2.13 -3.32 4.37
N CYS A 9 -1.61 -4.33 3.67
CA CYS A 9 -1.59 -5.71 4.13
C CYS A 9 -0.13 -6.14 4.29
N PHE A 10 0.50 -6.68 3.25
CA PHE A 10 1.84 -7.27 3.36
C PHE A 10 2.97 -6.29 3.72
N THR A 11 2.72 -4.97 3.61
CA THR A 11 3.67 -3.91 3.99
C THR A 11 3.54 -3.46 5.46
N HIS A 12 2.56 -3.96 6.21
CA HIS A 12 2.45 -3.84 7.67
C HIS A 12 2.40 -2.40 8.21
N GLY A 13 1.83 -1.45 7.46
CA GLY A 13 1.76 -0.05 7.88
C GLY A 13 3.10 0.71 7.76
N LYS A 14 4.13 0.08 7.19
CA LYS A 14 5.46 0.69 7.06
C LYS A 14 5.46 1.83 6.05
N ILE A 15 4.61 1.79 5.02
CA ILE A 15 4.51 2.89 4.05
C ILE A 15 3.98 4.14 4.75
N ALA A 16 2.88 4.02 5.47
CA ALA A 16 2.34 5.12 6.29
C ALA A 16 3.38 5.69 7.24
N ARG A 17 4.10 4.83 7.97
CA ARG A 17 5.14 5.25 8.90
C ARG A 17 6.24 6.06 8.21
N GLU A 18 6.75 5.62 7.07
CA GLU A 18 7.80 6.34 6.33
C GLU A 18 7.31 7.69 5.78
N ILE A 19 6.06 7.77 5.31
CA ILE A 19 5.45 9.05 4.86
C ILE A 19 5.32 10.03 6.02
N HIS A 20 4.85 9.56 7.19
CA HIS A 20 4.76 10.39 8.38
C HIS A 20 6.15 10.87 8.84
N ALA A 21 7.13 9.97 8.89
CA ALA A 21 8.50 10.28 9.26
C ALA A 21 9.11 11.34 8.32
N PHE A 22 8.91 11.20 7.01
CA PHE A 22 9.35 12.20 6.01
C PHE A 22 8.72 13.57 6.27
N SER A 23 7.43 13.59 6.57
CA SER A 23 6.67 14.82 6.81
C SER A 23 7.10 15.56 8.09
N GLN A 24 7.64 14.84 9.09
CA GLN A 24 8.06 15.39 10.38
C GLN A 24 9.59 15.58 10.49
N GLY A 25 10.37 15.17 9.49
CA GLY A 25 11.83 15.21 9.56
C GLY A 25 12.44 14.19 10.52
N TYR A 26 11.77 13.06 10.73
CA TYR A 26 12.28 11.95 11.55
C TYR A 26 13.29 11.10 10.77
N PRO A 27 14.05 10.22 11.46
CA PRO A 27 14.89 9.24 10.78
C PRO A 27 14.09 8.39 9.78
N LEU A 28 14.64 8.25 8.57
CA LEU A 28 13.98 7.57 7.44
C LEU A 28 14.70 6.25 7.15
N SER A 29 13.93 5.21 6.89
CA SER A 29 14.45 3.93 6.39
C SER A 29 14.55 3.96 4.87
N TYR A 30 13.61 4.66 4.22
CA TYR A 30 13.59 4.85 2.78
C TYR A 30 14.35 6.12 2.37
N LYS A 31 15.12 6.03 1.28
CA LYS A 31 15.94 7.13 0.75
C LYS A 31 15.14 7.95 -0.26
N TRP A 32 14.37 8.90 0.24
CA TRP A 32 13.64 9.85 -0.59
C TRP A 32 14.60 10.67 -1.45
N THR A 33 14.24 10.85 -2.72
CA THR A 33 14.93 11.72 -3.68
C THR A 33 14.34 13.12 -3.71
N ILE A 34 13.11 13.27 -3.19
CA ILE A 34 12.41 14.55 -3.03
C ILE A 34 12.80 15.27 -1.73
N ASN A 35 12.62 16.59 -1.72
CA ASN A 35 12.87 17.44 -0.55
C ASN A 35 11.56 17.84 0.15
N PRO A 36 11.42 17.67 1.48
CA PRO A 36 10.19 18.02 2.21
C PRO A 36 9.86 19.52 2.18
N LYS A 37 10.82 20.39 1.83
CA LYS A 37 10.57 21.82 1.58
C LYS A 37 9.77 22.06 0.30
N ASN A 38 9.97 21.21 -0.71
CA ASN A 38 9.34 21.31 -2.02
C ASN A 38 8.07 20.45 -2.08
N TYR A 39 8.08 19.29 -1.42
CA TYR A 39 6.99 18.34 -1.37
C TYR A 39 6.44 18.25 0.06
N LYS A 40 5.39 19.03 0.33
CA LYS A 40 4.71 19.03 1.64
C LYS A 40 3.69 17.90 1.71
N LEU A 41 4.12 16.75 2.23
CA LEU A 41 3.26 15.58 2.45
C LEU A 41 2.64 15.60 3.86
N SER A 42 1.51 14.93 4.03
CA SER A 42 0.88 14.70 5.33
C SER A 42 0.13 13.38 5.32
N LEU A 43 0.37 12.52 6.32
CA LEU A 43 -0.39 11.28 6.49
C LEU A 43 -1.67 11.56 7.30
N ILE A 44 -2.83 11.24 6.73
CA ILE A 44 -4.12 11.28 7.43
C ILE A 44 -4.32 10.00 8.26
N ALA A 45 -4.14 8.84 7.62
CA ALA A 45 -4.35 7.54 8.22
C ALA A 45 -3.45 6.50 7.58
N GLY A 46 -2.96 5.56 8.39
CA GLY A 46 -2.31 4.34 7.92
C GLY A 46 -2.96 3.14 8.58
N LEU A 47 -3.55 2.26 7.78
CA LEU A 47 -4.30 1.11 8.28
C LEU A 47 -3.61 -0.18 7.88
N PHE A 48 -3.30 -1.05 8.84
CA PHE A 48 -2.92 -2.42 8.57
C PHE A 48 -4.18 -3.30 8.61
N ILE A 49 -4.66 -3.74 7.44
CA ILE A 49 -5.94 -4.45 7.26
C ILE A 49 -5.70 -5.75 6.45
N PRO A 50 -5.15 -6.80 7.08
CA PRO A 50 -4.93 -8.07 6.40
C PRO A 50 -6.23 -8.84 6.17
N THR A 51 -7.22 -8.68 7.06
CA THR A 51 -8.41 -9.54 7.12
C THR A 51 -9.55 -9.10 6.20
N ILE A 52 -10.37 -10.07 5.78
CA ILE A 52 -11.62 -9.83 5.04
C ILE A 52 -12.60 -9.02 5.90
N SER A 53 -12.72 -9.36 7.18
CA SER A 53 -13.57 -8.62 8.12
C SER A 53 -13.18 -7.14 8.24
N GLY A 54 -11.88 -6.84 8.26
CA GLY A 54 -11.37 -5.47 8.33
C GLY A 54 -11.68 -4.68 7.07
N ILE A 55 -11.57 -5.29 5.88
CA ILE A 55 -11.98 -4.64 4.63
C ILE A 55 -13.47 -4.29 4.65
N LYS A 56 -14.33 -5.25 5.01
CA LYS A 56 -15.79 -5.03 5.03
C LYS A 56 -16.20 -3.97 6.04
N LYS A 57 -15.64 -4.00 7.25
CA LYS A 57 -16.06 -3.11 8.35
C LYS A 57 -15.43 -1.72 8.30
N ILE A 58 -14.16 -1.64 7.90
CA ILE A 58 -13.39 -0.39 7.94
C ILE A 58 -13.39 0.26 6.56
N LEU A 59 -13.01 -0.49 5.51
CA LEU A 59 -12.98 0.02 4.13
C LEU A 59 -14.35 0.02 3.44
N LYS A 60 -15.37 -0.59 4.07
CA LYS A 60 -16.80 -0.52 3.67
C LYS A 60 -17.08 -1.01 2.24
N PHE A 61 -16.34 -2.02 1.77
CA PHE A 61 -16.61 -2.65 0.49
C PHE A 61 -16.46 -4.17 0.55
N GLU A 62 -17.06 -4.86 -0.43
CA GLU A 62 -16.94 -6.31 -0.58
C GLU A 62 -15.62 -6.68 -1.29
N PRO A 63 -14.73 -7.46 -0.65
CA PRO A 63 -13.46 -7.84 -1.25
C PRO A 63 -13.66 -8.73 -2.47
N LEU A 64 -12.64 -8.82 -3.33
CA LEU A 64 -12.65 -9.82 -4.40
C LEU A 64 -12.72 -11.23 -3.81
N PRO A 65 -13.37 -12.20 -4.48
CA PRO A 65 -13.34 -13.59 -4.06
C PRO A 65 -11.88 -14.07 -3.99
N PRO A 66 -11.38 -14.46 -2.80
CA PRO A 66 -10.03 -14.96 -2.68
C PRO A 66 -9.93 -16.40 -3.18
N THR A 67 -8.75 -16.78 -3.65
CA THR A 67 -8.46 -18.17 -4.02
C THR A 67 -8.47 -19.06 -2.79
N GLU A 68 -8.04 -18.51 -1.65
CA GLU A 68 -7.96 -19.20 -0.36
C GLU A 68 -8.09 -18.19 0.79
N VAL A 69 -8.55 -18.66 1.95
CA VAL A 69 -8.65 -17.87 3.18
C VAL A 69 -7.92 -18.60 4.30
N ILE A 70 -6.99 -17.91 4.97
CA ILE A 70 -6.21 -18.45 6.09
C ILE A 70 -6.42 -17.52 7.27
N ASP A 71 -7.07 -17.96 8.33
CA ASP A 71 -7.31 -17.15 9.52
C ASP A 71 -7.95 -15.77 9.21
N ASP A 72 -8.97 -15.76 8.34
CA ASP A 72 -9.64 -14.55 7.81
C ASP A 72 -8.76 -13.66 6.89
N ILE A 73 -7.52 -14.08 6.59
CA ILE A 73 -6.62 -13.41 5.65
C ILE A 73 -6.91 -13.91 4.24
N LYS A 74 -7.16 -12.96 3.35
CA LYS A 74 -7.38 -13.18 1.92
C LYS A 74 -6.07 -13.58 1.21
N VAL A 75 -6.11 -14.65 0.41
CA VAL A 75 -5.02 -15.03 -0.49
C VAL A 75 -5.49 -14.90 -1.94
N TYR A 76 -4.74 -14.12 -2.72
CA TYR A 76 -4.97 -13.89 -4.14
C TYR A 76 -3.74 -14.31 -4.96
N ASP A 77 -3.92 -14.48 -6.27
CA ASP A 77 -2.80 -14.40 -7.20
C ASP A 77 -2.39 -12.93 -7.44
N GLU A 78 -1.25 -12.71 -8.10
CA GLU A 78 -0.72 -11.37 -8.37
C GLU A 78 -1.69 -10.46 -9.16
N THR A 79 -2.52 -11.04 -10.05
CA THR A 79 -3.46 -10.25 -10.86
C THR A 79 -4.62 -9.75 -10.00
N ALA A 80 -5.17 -10.62 -9.16
CA ALA A 80 -6.21 -10.27 -8.20
C ALA A 80 -5.67 -9.36 -7.09
N ASP A 81 -4.42 -9.53 -6.65
CA ASP A 81 -3.76 -8.62 -5.72
C ASP A 81 -3.67 -7.19 -6.28
N LYS A 82 -3.29 -7.00 -7.54
CA LYS A 82 -3.25 -5.66 -8.16
C LYS A 82 -4.63 -4.99 -8.20
N LYS A 83 -5.66 -5.75 -8.58
CA LYS A 83 -7.05 -5.26 -8.58
C LYS A 83 -7.53 -4.92 -7.16
N MET A 84 -7.16 -5.74 -6.19
CA MET A 84 -7.55 -5.54 -4.80
C MET A 84 -6.80 -4.36 -4.16
N ALA A 85 -5.50 -4.20 -4.45
CA ALA A 85 -4.71 -3.05 -4.02
C ALA A 85 -5.34 -1.74 -4.52
N LYS A 86 -5.76 -1.68 -5.79
CA LYS A 86 -6.51 -0.55 -6.34
C LYS A 86 -7.80 -0.26 -5.55
N LYS A 87 -8.64 -1.28 -5.31
CA LYS A 87 -9.87 -1.12 -4.52
C LYS A 87 -9.60 -0.58 -3.12
N MET A 88 -8.56 -1.09 -2.46
CA MET A 88 -8.15 -0.64 -1.12
C MET A 88 -7.68 0.82 -1.15
N ALA A 89 -6.88 1.21 -2.14
CA ALA A 89 -6.39 2.57 -2.33
C ALA A 89 -7.53 3.57 -2.56
N MET A 90 -8.47 3.24 -3.45
CA MET A 90 -9.66 4.06 -3.69
C MET A 90 -10.51 4.20 -2.42
N ALA A 91 -10.80 3.08 -1.75
CA ALA A 91 -11.65 3.10 -0.56
C ALA A 91 -11.05 3.95 0.57
N ILE A 92 -9.74 3.83 0.84
CA ILE A 92 -9.12 4.63 1.90
C ILE A 92 -9.03 6.12 1.54
N LYS A 93 -8.81 6.44 0.26
CA LYS A 93 -8.86 7.82 -0.24
C LYS A 93 -10.23 8.43 0.03
N ASP A 94 -11.29 7.73 -0.39
CA ASP A 94 -12.68 8.21 -0.26
C ASP A 94 -13.11 8.36 1.20
N ILE A 95 -12.77 7.39 2.05
CA ILE A 95 -13.13 7.42 3.48
C ILE A 95 -12.47 8.59 4.22
N THR A 96 -11.24 8.93 3.85
CA THR A 96 -10.44 9.94 4.57
C THR A 96 -10.49 11.33 3.93
N GLY A 97 -11.02 11.45 2.72
CA GLY A 97 -10.90 12.66 1.91
C GLY A 97 -9.44 13.01 1.61
N ALA A 98 -8.58 12.01 1.44
CA ALA A 98 -7.19 12.20 1.06
C ALA A 98 -7.06 12.61 -0.40
N ASP A 99 -5.99 13.32 -0.73
CA ASP A 99 -5.63 13.60 -2.13
C ASP A 99 -5.09 12.33 -2.79
N VAL A 100 -4.40 11.48 -2.01
CA VAL A 100 -3.79 10.22 -2.47
C VAL A 100 -4.15 9.06 -1.55
N GLY A 101 -4.62 7.97 -2.15
CA GLY A 101 -4.79 6.67 -1.50
C GLY A 101 -3.71 5.68 -1.90
N ILE A 102 -3.18 4.93 -0.95
CA ILE A 102 -2.24 3.83 -1.22
C ILE A 102 -2.80 2.51 -0.72
N GLY A 103 -2.79 1.49 -1.56
CA GLY A 103 -3.28 0.15 -1.25
C GLY A 103 -2.21 -0.91 -1.49
N THR A 104 -2.05 -1.85 -0.55
CA THR A 104 -1.13 -2.99 -0.74
C THR A 104 -1.72 -4.32 -0.30
N THR A 105 -1.49 -5.37 -1.08
CA THR A 105 -1.88 -6.75 -0.76
C THR A 105 -0.95 -7.76 -1.44
N ALA A 106 -0.71 -8.92 -0.82
CA ALA A 106 0.08 -9.98 -1.43
C ALA A 106 -0.32 -11.36 -0.90
N GLY A 107 -0.82 -12.23 -1.77
CA GLY A 107 -1.01 -13.66 -1.54
C GLY A 107 0.12 -14.46 -2.18
N VAL A 108 -0.11 -14.96 -3.40
CA VAL A 108 0.80 -15.75 -4.22
C VAL A 108 1.30 -14.89 -5.39
N GLY A 109 2.61 -14.66 -5.44
CA GLY A 109 3.24 -13.78 -6.42
C GLY A 109 4.00 -12.63 -5.78
N ARG A 110 4.19 -11.55 -6.54
CA ARG A 110 4.88 -10.34 -6.08
C ARG A 110 3.96 -9.34 -5.37
N GLY A 111 2.68 -9.65 -5.28
CA GLY A 111 1.65 -8.79 -4.70
C GLY A 111 1.24 -7.63 -5.61
N GLY A 112 0.34 -6.81 -5.09
CA GLY A 112 -0.22 -5.63 -5.72
C GLY A 112 0.03 -4.38 -4.87
N ILE A 113 0.42 -3.32 -5.56
CA ILE A 113 0.63 -1.99 -5.00
C ILE A 113 -0.15 -1.02 -5.88
N ALA A 114 -0.92 -0.11 -5.27
CA ALA A 114 -1.62 0.95 -5.98
C ALA A 114 -1.42 2.29 -5.29
N VAL A 115 -1.14 3.33 -6.07
CA VAL A 115 -1.13 4.74 -5.67
C VAL A 115 -2.15 5.45 -6.55
N ILE A 116 -3.19 6.00 -5.92
CA ILE A 116 -4.36 6.56 -6.60
C ILE A 116 -4.58 8.01 -6.17
N SER A 117 -4.71 8.93 -7.13
CA SER A 117 -5.23 10.29 -6.95
C SER A 117 -6.41 10.52 -7.90
N ASP A 118 -6.91 11.74 -8.02
CA ASP A 118 -7.92 12.09 -9.04
C ASP A 118 -7.35 12.08 -10.47
N GLU A 119 -6.04 12.29 -10.63
CA GLU A 119 -5.38 12.40 -11.92
C GLU A 119 -4.57 11.15 -12.31
N ILE A 120 -4.23 10.32 -11.32
CA ILE A 120 -3.25 9.24 -11.48
C ILE A 120 -3.79 7.92 -10.94
N GLU A 121 -3.59 6.89 -11.74
CA GLU A 121 -3.69 5.50 -11.33
C GLU A 121 -2.36 4.80 -11.61
N ALA A 122 -1.54 4.62 -10.59
CA ALA A 122 -0.26 3.93 -10.69
C ALA A 122 -0.36 2.57 -9.97
N ILE A 123 -0.19 1.48 -10.73
CA ILE A 123 -0.29 0.11 -10.22
C ILE A 123 1.01 -0.65 -10.49
N GLY A 124 1.50 -1.35 -9.48
CA GLY A 124 2.72 -2.14 -9.56
C GLY A 124 2.68 -3.38 -8.67
N SER A 125 3.87 -3.93 -8.44
CA SER A 125 4.12 -5.06 -7.54
C SER A 125 5.46 -4.86 -6.84
N SER A 126 5.79 -5.72 -5.88
CA SER A 126 7.19 -5.83 -5.43
C SER A 126 8.06 -6.49 -6.51
N ASP A 127 9.37 -6.59 -6.25
CA ASP A 127 10.32 -7.34 -7.10
C ASP A 127 10.49 -8.80 -6.68
N VAL A 128 9.88 -9.21 -5.55
CA VAL A 128 10.14 -10.52 -4.93
C VAL A 128 8.89 -11.38 -4.98
N TYR A 129 9.00 -12.52 -5.65
CA TYR A 129 7.95 -13.53 -5.63
C TYR A 129 7.94 -14.25 -4.28
N ALA A 130 6.76 -14.41 -3.68
CA ALA A 130 6.56 -15.34 -2.58
C ALA A 130 5.14 -15.92 -2.60
N ASP A 131 4.94 -17.03 -1.91
CA ASP A 131 3.65 -17.64 -1.65
C ASP A 131 3.36 -17.56 -0.16
N LEU A 132 2.33 -16.79 0.22
CA LEU A 132 1.94 -16.59 1.62
C LEU A 132 1.65 -17.91 2.36
N ARG A 133 1.30 -18.97 1.64
CA ARG A 133 0.90 -20.27 2.21
C ARG A 133 2.08 -21.14 2.60
N SER A 134 3.21 -20.96 1.93
CA SER A 134 4.29 -21.97 1.93
C SER A 134 5.70 -21.40 1.93
N SER A 135 5.89 -20.14 1.52
CA SER A 135 7.22 -19.54 1.49
C SER A 135 7.76 -19.30 2.90
N PRO A 136 9.07 -19.47 3.11
CA PRO A 136 9.66 -19.21 4.41
C PRO A 136 9.51 -17.74 4.78
N ALA A 137 9.44 -17.47 6.09
CA ALA A 137 9.28 -16.12 6.62
C ALA A 137 10.33 -15.13 6.07
N THR A 138 11.56 -15.59 5.82
CA THR A 138 12.64 -14.79 5.23
C THR A 138 12.28 -14.23 3.85
N GLU A 139 11.66 -15.03 2.98
CA GLU A 139 11.21 -14.58 1.65
C GLU A 139 9.99 -13.67 1.74
N ILE A 140 9.05 -13.97 2.67
CA ILE A 140 7.91 -13.07 2.93
C ILE A 140 8.41 -11.69 3.41
N MET A 141 9.44 -11.65 4.25
CA MET A 141 10.03 -10.39 4.72
C MET A 141 10.78 -9.64 3.61
N LYS A 142 11.48 -10.34 2.71
CA LYS A 142 12.09 -9.71 1.52
C LYS A 142 11.02 -9.11 0.61
N ARG A 143 9.92 -9.82 0.38
CA ARG A 143 8.76 -9.31 -0.37
C ARG A 143 8.16 -8.08 0.28
N GLN A 144 7.95 -8.10 1.58
CA GLN A 144 7.50 -6.92 2.33
C GLN A 144 8.43 -5.72 2.11
N GLN A 145 9.73 -5.90 2.31
CA GLN A 145 10.69 -4.80 2.18
C GLN A 145 10.66 -4.20 0.77
N SER A 146 10.75 -5.06 -0.25
CA SER A 146 10.64 -4.64 -1.64
C SER A 146 9.31 -3.93 -1.93
N GLY A 147 8.20 -4.40 -1.35
CA GLY A 147 6.89 -3.76 -1.50
C GLY A 147 6.82 -2.35 -0.89
N VAL A 148 7.43 -2.14 0.28
CA VAL A 148 7.53 -0.81 0.89
C VAL A 148 8.34 0.14 0.01
N GLU A 149 9.52 -0.29 -0.43
CA GLU A 149 10.40 0.51 -1.29
C GLU A 149 9.72 0.87 -2.62
N LYS A 150 9.04 -0.10 -3.26
CA LYS A 150 8.31 0.14 -4.52
C LYS A 150 7.12 1.07 -4.34
N ALA A 151 6.36 0.93 -3.27
CA ALA A 151 5.21 1.81 -3.03
C ALA A 151 5.64 3.26 -2.79
N LEU A 152 6.72 3.48 -2.02
CA LEU A 152 7.27 4.82 -1.78
C LEU A 152 7.88 5.42 -3.04
N LYS A 153 8.59 4.61 -3.84
CA LYS A 153 9.12 5.05 -5.13
C LYS A 153 8.01 5.42 -6.11
N LEU A 154 6.95 4.61 -6.17
CA LEU A 154 5.79 4.87 -7.02
C LEU A 154 5.09 6.16 -6.58
N LEU A 155 4.95 6.38 -5.27
CA LEU A 155 4.46 7.65 -4.75
C LEU A 155 5.33 8.80 -5.24
N GLU A 156 6.66 8.77 -5.02
CA GLU A 156 7.58 9.82 -5.48
C GLU A 156 7.43 10.13 -6.97
N ASP A 157 7.34 9.10 -7.81
CA ASP A 157 7.24 9.25 -9.26
C ASP A 157 5.92 9.89 -9.70
N THR A 158 4.86 9.74 -8.89
CA THR A 158 3.54 10.31 -9.17
C THR A 158 3.38 11.74 -8.66
N LEU A 159 4.12 12.14 -7.61
CA LEU A 159 3.96 13.47 -7.00
C LEU A 159 4.06 14.66 -7.98
N PRO A 160 4.94 14.68 -8.99
CA PRO A 160 5.01 15.79 -9.95
C PRO A 160 3.74 16.00 -10.77
N SER A 161 2.86 15.00 -10.87
CA SER A 161 1.58 15.06 -11.58
C SER A 161 0.40 15.29 -10.63
N ILE A 162 0.65 15.57 -9.34
CA ILE A 162 -0.39 15.86 -8.32
C ILE A 162 -0.28 17.32 -7.83
N ILE A 163 0.84 18.00 -8.13
CA ILE A 163 1.17 19.35 -7.65
C ILE A 163 0.74 20.42 -8.66
#